data_AF-A0A7S1MKX3-F1
#
_entry.id   AF-A0A7S1MKX3-F1
#
_cell.length_a   1.000
_cell.length_b   1.000
_cell.length_c   1.000
_cell.angle_alpha   90.00
_cell.angle_beta   90.00
_cell.angle_gamma   90.00
#
_symmetry.space_group_name_H-M   'P 1'
#
loop_
_entity.id
_entity.type
_entity.pdbx_description
1 polymer ?
#
loop_
_entity_poly.entity_id
_entity_poly.type
_entity_poly.pdbx_seq_one_letter_code
_entity_poly.pdbx_strand_id
1 'polypeptide(L)'
;DVYIAANALLLTSQVIDHQLVLKRIRIGNNVCIDAAAVVDGGAVVPDGCIVRPLATVSENHELREGCVWAAPGKILGDAPPLPRSANASSGDSLLEQRRPARQSKLGRFFTGLFQLVVFIIAYTIMSVLHCTLIYEMVFYSKKQSNNPLSIVWLIALALPGTMVAGTWWIVSSVAVRYAVMPFKLVPGSMPITSMRFQCWILFQKVTMLGAIMYPLANTVFARRYFRALGLDVGDRTEFGILGSFTPDLTHVGEDCFLGDMCVVNPPVVHGGHVTLKELFIEDRALVGNNAVVSCSRVGEDAIVGAVSYACDDVPRETVLTGAPATVAKRPPPPPAEDAPPECRDGPYRPTGCTVFVQGVHNIVDIFVGQWFIFVGIAVASGATADFDNHTVWQKLLSLYAFVVVLEFTKAFLLIWSKWAINGRQQPNVLAADTPLCCRYLCQFALMVAVMPMAMLYVMRGSVWFPWVLRLLGMRVGSNSFVDTVQIPECDLASVGDDCSINALVTLGTHTAEDGVMKYAPVTVGDRVTLMVGAVIAPTARIGTGCSVAAMASVSKGERLAERTHWAGMSVQRVAAPAIMRVSDGGEGAHKVEMTEFH
;
A
#
# COMPACT_ATOMS: atom_id res chain seq x y z
N ASP A 1 -0.05 26.57 0.22
CA ASP A 1 -0.98 25.44 0.41
C ASP A 1 -0.63 24.38 -0.60
N VAL A 2 -0.12 23.22 -0.17
CA VAL A 2 0.21 22.11 -1.06
C VAL A 2 -0.66 20.94 -0.62
N TYR A 3 -1.33 20.31 -1.58
CA TYR A 3 -2.07 19.08 -1.34
C TYR A 3 -1.34 17.91 -1.97
N ILE A 4 -1.16 16.86 -1.19
CA ILE A 4 -0.56 15.60 -1.60
C ILE A 4 -1.59 14.52 -1.26
N ALA A 5 -2.11 13.86 -2.29
CA ALA A 5 -3.15 12.85 -2.18
C ALA A 5 -2.59 11.50 -1.73
N ALA A 6 -3.48 10.52 -1.54
CA ALA A 6 -3.12 9.17 -1.16
C ALA A 6 -2.17 8.52 -2.19
N ASN A 7 -1.19 7.76 -1.69
CA ASN A 7 -0.19 7.04 -2.49
C ASN A 7 0.69 7.90 -3.42
N ALA A 8 0.60 9.23 -3.37
CA ALA A 8 1.52 10.09 -4.12
C ALA A 8 2.96 9.98 -3.56
N LEU A 9 3.95 9.93 -4.46
CA LEU A 9 5.35 9.68 -4.12
C LEU A 9 6.22 10.90 -4.45
N LEU A 10 6.89 11.43 -3.43
CA LEU A 10 7.92 12.46 -3.56
C LEU A 10 9.29 11.82 -3.41
N LEU A 11 9.97 11.57 -4.53
CA LEU A 11 11.18 10.76 -4.56
C LEU A 11 12.44 11.63 -4.42
N THR A 12 12.80 11.98 -3.19
CA THR A 12 14.00 12.76 -2.88
C THR A 12 15.28 11.91 -2.78
N SER A 13 15.12 10.59 -2.67
CA SER A 13 16.21 9.62 -2.60
C SER A 13 15.88 8.38 -3.41
N GLN A 14 16.80 7.92 -4.26
CA GLN A 14 16.65 6.72 -5.07
C GLN A 14 17.99 6.00 -5.17
N VAL A 15 17.96 4.66 -5.29
CA VAL A 15 19.17 3.88 -5.56
C VAL A 15 19.17 3.48 -7.03
N ILE A 16 20.18 3.96 -7.75
CA ILE A 16 20.40 3.69 -9.18
C ILE A 16 21.83 3.21 -9.33
N ASP A 17 22.02 2.04 -9.94
CA ASP A 17 23.34 1.43 -10.17
C ASP A 17 24.20 1.42 -8.87
N HIS A 18 23.60 1.00 -7.75
CA HIS A 18 24.21 0.99 -6.40
C HIS A 18 24.62 2.34 -5.81
N GLN A 19 24.22 3.45 -6.42
CA GLN A 19 24.46 4.79 -5.90
C GLN A 19 23.18 5.38 -5.31
N LEU A 20 23.28 5.89 -4.08
CA LEU A 20 22.21 6.69 -3.48
C LEU A 20 22.22 8.08 -4.10
N VAL A 21 21.23 8.38 -4.94
CA VAL A 21 21.05 9.68 -5.55
C VAL A 21 20.09 10.50 -4.69
N LEU A 22 20.59 11.61 -4.16
CA LEU A 22 19.81 12.56 -3.36
C LEU A 22 19.55 13.82 -4.16
N LYS A 23 18.28 14.17 -4.35
CA LYS A 23 17.87 15.36 -5.11
C LYS A 23 16.73 16.07 -4.43
N ARG A 24 16.78 17.41 -4.45
CA ARG A 24 15.71 18.26 -3.90
C ARG A 24 14.55 18.34 -4.89
N ILE A 25 13.33 18.34 -4.38
CA ILE A 25 12.12 18.65 -5.15
C ILE A 25 11.68 20.06 -4.76
N ARG A 26 11.31 20.90 -5.73
CA ARG A 26 10.74 22.23 -5.48
C ARG A 26 9.25 22.20 -5.80
N ILE A 27 8.42 22.47 -4.80
CA ILE A 27 6.96 22.54 -4.94
C ILE A 27 6.52 23.96 -4.58
N GLY A 28 5.82 24.60 -5.51
CA GLY A 28 5.25 25.93 -5.36
C GLY A 28 4.00 25.97 -4.48
N ASN A 29 3.31 27.11 -4.50
CA ASN A 29 2.06 27.31 -3.77
C ASN A 29 0.85 26.83 -4.56
N ASN A 30 -0.19 26.38 -3.87
CA ASN A 30 -1.47 25.96 -4.44
C ASN A 30 -1.32 24.81 -5.45
N VAL A 31 -0.36 23.93 -5.19
CA VAL A 31 -0.10 22.73 -5.99
C VAL A 31 -0.97 21.59 -5.47
N CYS A 32 -1.58 20.85 -6.39
CA CYS A 32 -2.26 19.58 -6.12
C CYS A 32 -1.47 18.44 -6.76
N ILE A 33 -0.96 17.52 -5.94
CA ILE A 33 -0.35 16.27 -6.38
C ILE A 33 -1.35 15.16 -6.07
N ASP A 34 -1.98 14.63 -7.11
CA ASP A 34 -3.12 13.72 -7.00
C ASP A 34 -2.66 12.25 -6.78
N ALA A 35 -3.64 11.36 -6.63
CA ALA A 35 -3.42 10.01 -6.13
C ALA A 35 -2.43 9.21 -6.97
N ALA A 36 -1.47 8.55 -6.31
CA ALA A 36 -0.44 7.75 -6.97
C ALA A 36 0.42 8.50 -8.01
N ALA A 37 0.41 9.84 -8.02
CA ALA A 37 1.32 10.64 -8.84
C ALA A 37 2.75 10.59 -8.28
N VAL A 38 3.75 10.71 -9.15
CA VAL A 38 5.17 10.65 -8.80
C VAL A 38 5.86 11.95 -9.16
N VAL A 39 6.64 12.49 -8.23
CA VAL A 39 7.55 13.62 -8.48
C VAL A 39 8.97 13.18 -8.18
N ASP A 40 9.79 13.10 -9.23
CA ASP A 40 11.19 12.71 -9.12
C ASP A 40 12.05 13.85 -8.55
N GLY A 41 13.14 13.46 -7.89
CA GLY A 41 14.14 14.40 -7.38
C GLY A 41 14.70 15.29 -8.50
N GLY A 42 14.83 16.59 -8.23
CA GLY A 42 15.25 17.59 -9.20
C GLY A 42 14.11 18.23 -9.97
N ALA A 43 12.88 17.67 -9.90
CA ALA A 43 11.71 18.27 -10.51
C ALA A 43 11.29 19.58 -9.82
N VAL A 44 10.73 20.48 -10.62
CA VAL A 44 10.14 21.75 -10.18
C VAL A 44 8.67 21.77 -10.58
N VAL A 45 7.80 21.86 -9.58
CA VAL A 45 6.35 22.01 -9.75
C VAL A 45 5.96 23.42 -9.33
N PRO A 46 5.80 24.38 -10.27
CA PRO A 46 5.52 25.77 -9.92
C PRO A 46 4.10 25.98 -9.37
N ASP A 47 3.81 27.22 -9.00
CA ASP A 47 2.55 27.60 -8.37
C ASP A 47 1.32 27.22 -9.21
N GLY A 48 0.25 26.79 -8.54
CA GLY A 48 -1.06 26.50 -9.14
C GLY A 48 -1.15 25.24 -10.01
N CYS A 49 -0.10 24.42 -10.07
CA CYS A 49 -0.10 23.20 -10.90
C CYS A 49 -0.97 22.08 -10.30
N ILE A 50 -1.58 21.28 -11.16
CA ILE A 50 -2.27 20.03 -10.80
C ILE A 50 -1.57 18.87 -11.49
N VAL A 51 -0.95 17.99 -10.71
CA VAL A 51 -0.38 16.73 -11.19
C VAL A 51 -1.45 15.66 -11.03
N ARG A 52 -2.02 15.19 -12.15
CA ARG A 52 -3.10 14.19 -12.18
C ARG A 52 -2.64 12.82 -11.68
N PRO A 53 -3.59 11.92 -11.34
CA PRO A 53 -3.25 10.59 -10.87
C PRO A 53 -2.37 9.80 -11.83
N LEU A 54 -1.46 9.00 -11.27
CA LEU A 54 -0.47 8.21 -11.99
C LEU A 54 0.46 9.00 -12.93
N ALA A 55 0.43 10.35 -12.90
CA ALA A 55 1.35 11.17 -13.67
C ALA A 55 2.72 11.22 -12.98
N THR A 56 3.77 11.07 -13.77
CA THR A 56 5.15 11.21 -13.33
C THR A 56 5.71 12.55 -13.81
N VAL A 57 6.21 13.37 -12.87
CA VAL A 57 7.06 14.53 -13.18
C VAL A 57 8.50 14.04 -13.10
N SER A 58 9.12 13.88 -14.26
CA SER A 58 10.45 13.31 -14.37
C SER A 58 11.52 14.22 -13.78
N GLU A 59 12.66 13.61 -13.50
CA GLU A 59 13.86 14.29 -13.01
C GLU A 59 14.24 15.53 -13.84
N ASN A 60 14.63 16.61 -13.15
CA ASN A 60 15.02 17.91 -13.72
C ASN A 60 13.98 18.53 -14.68
N HIS A 61 12.74 18.05 -14.65
CA HIS A 61 11.66 18.64 -15.43
C HIS A 61 11.00 19.76 -14.63
N GLU A 62 10.92 20.94 -15.24
CA GLU A 62 10.18 22.08 -14.71
C GLU A 62 8.85 22.17 -15.44
N LEU A 63 7.76 22.03 -14.68
CA LEU A 63 6.41 22.19 -15.22
C LEU A 63 6.13 23.65 -15.56
N ARG A 64 5.14 23.89 -16.42
CA ARG A 64 4.62 25.24 -16.68
C ARG A 64 3.74 25.68 -15.50
N GLU A 65 3.90 26.92 -15.04
CA GLU A 65 3.06 27.48 -13.98
C GLU A 65 1.56 27.36 -14.31
N GLY A 66 0.77 26.97 -13.31
CA GLY A 66 -0.67 26.80 -13.46
C GLY A 66 -1.11 25.71 -14.45
N CYS A 67 -0.27 24.72 -14.79
CA CYS A 67 -0.67 23.67 -15.74
C CYS A 67 -1.34 22.46 -15.07
N VAL A 68 -2.14 21.73 -15.84
CA VAL A 68 -2.59 20.37 -15.49
C VAL A 68 -1.68 19.35 -16.18
N TRP A 69 -0.83 18.69 -15.40
CA TRP A 69 0.08 17.64 -15.85
C TRP A 69 -0.58 16.27 -15.75
N ALA A 70 -0.52 15.48 -16.81
CA ALA A 70 -1.13 14.15 -16.86
C ALA A 70 -0.20 13.11 -17.46
N ALA A 71 -0.43 11.84 -17.12
CA ALA A 71 0.23 10.72 -17.78
C ALA A 71 -0.22 10.61 -19.25
N PRO A 72 0.65 10.16 -20.18
CA PRO A 72 2.09 10.02 -20.05
C PRO A 72 2.81 11.35 -20.38
N GLY A 73 3.12 12.14 -19.36
CA GLY A 73 3.97 13.33 -19.47
C GLY A 73 3.46 14.44 -20.40
N LYS A 74 2.18 14.82 -20.30
CA LYS A 74 1.55 15.84 -21.15
C LYS A 74 0.82 16.91 -20.35
N ILE A 75 0.87 18.14 -20.83
CA ILE A 75 0.01 19.24 -20.35
C ILE A 75 -1.36 19.09 -21.01
N LEU A 76 -2.42 18.92 -20.22
CA LEU A 76 -3.80 18.86 -20.72
C LEU A 76 -4.42 20.24 -20.93
N GLY A 77 -3.93 21.24 -20.20
CA GLY A 77 -4.45 22.59 -20.24
C GLY A 77 -4.03 23.40 -19.01
N ASP A 78 -4.67 24.54 -18.83
CA ASP A 78 -4.49 25.36 -17.64
C ASP A 78 -5.34 24.83 -16.49
N ALA A 79 -4.80 24.94 -15.27
CA ALA A 79 -5.49 24.56 -14.06
C ALA A 79 -6.78 25.39 -13.94
N PRO A 80 -7.89 24.76 -13.54
CA PRO A 80 -9.15 25.47 -13.37
C PRO A 80 -8.97 26.64 -12.41
N PRO A 81 -9.63 27.79 -12.69
CA PRO A 81 -9.52 28.96 -11.84
C PRO A 81 -9.94 28.61 -10.42
N LEU A 82 -9.27 29.23 -9.44
CA LEU A 82 -9.56 29.02 -8.03
C LEU A 82 -11.06 29.25 -7.77
N PRO A 83 -11.74 28.34 -7.05
CA PRO A 83 -13.15 28.49 -6.75
C PRO A 83 -13.42 29.81 -6.03
N ARG A 84 -14.53 30.47 -6.39
CA ARG A 84 -14.95 31.77 -5.82
C ARG A 84 -15.04 31.66 -4.29
N SER A 85 -14.38 32.56 -3.57
CA SER A 85 -14.61 32.70 -2.13
C SER A 85 -16.08 33.05 -1.87
N ALA A 86 -16.78 32.26 -1.05
CA ALA A 86 -18.18 32.52 -0.68
C ALA A 86 -18.37 33.86 0.06
N ASN A 87 -17.29 34.50 0.51
CA ASN A 87 -17.30 35.76 1.24
C ASN A 87 -16.94 36.99 0.38
N ALA A 88 -16.79 36.85 -0.94
CA ALA A 88 -16.50 38.00 -1.80
C ALA A 88 -17.77 38.84 -2.01
N SER A 89 -17.74 40.08 -1.54
CA SER A 89 -18.81 41.04 -1.81
C SER A 89 -18.71 41.54 -3.25
N SER A 90 -19.81 42.03 -3.82
CA SER A 90 -19.89 42.47 -5.23
C SER A 90 -18.96 43.64 -5.60
N GLY A 91 -18.19 44.19 -4.64
CA GLY A 91 -17.22 45.27 -4.84
C GLY A 91 -15.74 44.86 -4.76
N ASP A 92 -15.41 43.61 -4.43
CA ASP A 92 -14.00 43.20 -4.28
C ASP A 92 -13.32 43.01 -5.65
N SER A 93 -12.06 43.43 -5.79
CA SER A 93 -11.31 43.32 -7.04
C SER A 93 -11.23 41.86 -7.54
N LEU A 94 -11.21 41.63 -8.87
CA LEU A 94 -11.08 40.28 -9.47
C LEU A 94 -9.89 39.47 -8.92
N LEU A 95 -8.86 40.15 -8.38
CA LEU A 95 -7.70 39.56 -7.72
C LEU A 95 -7.97 39.15 -6.25
N GLU A 96 -8.79 39.89 -5.50
CA GLU A 96 -9.22 39.50 -4.15
C GLU A 96 -10.23 38.35 -4.16
N GLN A 97 -11.06 38.28 -5.19
CA GLN A 97 -12.04 37.21 -5.41
C GLN A 97 -11.39 35.82 -5.64
N ARG A 98 -10.11 35.78 -6.03
CA ARG A 98 -9.32 34.57 -6.31
C ARG A 98 -8.41 34.14 -5.15
N ARG A 99 -8.64 34.58 -3.92
CA ARG A 99 -7.82 34.16 -2.77
C ARG A 99 -8.26 32.78 -2.26
N PRO A 100 -7.35 31.82 -2.07
CA PRO A 100 -7.68 30.53 -1.46
C PRO A 100 -8.27 30.75 -0.05
N ALA A 101 -9.17 29.87 0.37
CA ALA A 101 -9.73 29.88 1.72
C ALA A 101 -8.62 29.68 2.77
N ARG A 102 -7.99 30.77 3.21
CA ARG A 102 -6.91 30.74 4.20
C ARG A 102 -7.49 30.86 5.59
N GLN A 103 -7.30 29.81 6.40
CA GLN A 103 -7.48 29.93 7.84
C GLN A 103 -6.44 30.89 8.43
N SER A 104 -6.87 31.71 9.39
CA SER A 104 -5.94 32.47 10.23
C SER A 104 -5.00 31.51 10.98
N LYS A 105 -3.80 31.98 11.35
CA LYS A 105 -2.84 31.17 12.13
C LYS A 105 -3.49 30.60 13.39
N LEU A 106 -4.32 31.41 14.05
CA LEU A 106 -5.07 31.02 15.24
C LEU A 106 -6.15 29.97 14.94
N GLY A 107 -6.88 30.12 13.83
CA GLY A 107 -7.86 29.12 13.37
C GLY A 107 -7.23 27.76 13.11
N ARG A 108 -6.08 27.72 12.41
CA ARG A 108 -5.33 26.48 12.19
C ARG A 108 -4.89 25.82 13.49
N PHE A 109 -4.43 26.62 14.46
CA PHE A 109 -4.02 26.12 15.77
C PHE A 109 -5.18 25.45 16.50
N PHE A 110 -6.34 26.11 16.60
CA PHE A 110 -7.51 25.53 17.27
C PHE A 110 -8.09 24.33 16.52
N THR A 111 -8.12 24.35 15.19
CA THR A 111 -8.52 23.18 14.40
C THR A 111 -7.58 22.00 14.62
N GLY A 112 -6.27 22.23 14.62
CA GLY A 112 -5.27 21.21 14.92
C GLY A 112 -5.39 20.67 16.35
N LEU A 113 -5.62 21.54 17.33
CA LEU A 113 -5.84 21.14 18.71
C LEU A 113 -7.12 20.30 18.87
N PHE A 114 -8.22 20.71 18.23
CA PHE A 114 -9.46 19.93 18.20
C PHE A 114 -9.22 18.53 17.61
N GLN A 115 -8.58 18.45 16.45
CA GLN A 115 -8.25 17.17 15.82
C GLN A 115 -7.37 16.31 16.72
N LEU A 116 -6.34 16.90 17.36
CA LEU A 116 -5.44 16.18 18.25
C LEU A 116 -6.18 15.62 19.47
N VAL A 117 -7.04 16.41 20.11
CA VAL A 117 -7.81 15.97 21.29
C VAL A 117 -8.77 14.84 20.91
N VAL A 118 -9.54 14.99 19.83
CA VAL A 118 -10.46 13.93 19.39
C VAL A 118 -9.69 12.69 18.96
N PHE A 119 -8.54 12.85 18.30
CA PHE A 119 -7.67 11.73 17.93
C PHE A 119 -7.16 10.97 19.16
N ILE A 120 -6.68 11.68 20.19
CA ILE A 120 -6.21 11.06 21.44
C ILE A 120 -7.35 10.30 22.13
N ILE A 121 -8.55 10.90 22.22
CA ILE A 121 -9.71 10.26 22.84
C ILE A 121 -10.11 9.00 22.06
N ALA A 122 -10.27 9.11 20.74
CA ALA A 122 -10.60 7.99 19.85
C ALA A 122 -9.59 6.86 19.99
N TYR A 123 -8.30 7.18 19.89
CA TYR A 123 -7.22 6.21 20.00
C TYR A 123 -7.18 5.53 21.38
N THR A 124 -7.44 6.29 22.45
CA THR A 124 -7.50 5.75 23.82
C THR A 124 -8.65 4.76 23.97
N ILE A 125 -9.85 5.11 23.47
CA ILE A 125 -11.01 4.21 23.49
C ILE A 125 -10.71 2.93 22.72
N MET A 126 -10.13 3.04 21.52
CA MET A 126 -9.82 1.89 20.67
C MET A 126 -8.70 1.01 21.28
N SER A 127 -7.73 1.61 21.96
CA SER A 127 -6.58 0.93 22.56
C SER A 127 -6.85 0.38 23.97
N VAL A 128 -7.95 0.73 24.64
CA VAL A 128 -8.14 0.44 26.07
C VAL A 128 -7.98 -1.04 26.41
N LEU A 129 -8.58 -1.94 25.61
CA LEU A 129 -8.45 -3.39 25.86
C LEU A 129 -7.05 -3.93 25.55
N HIS A 130 -6.32 -3.32 24.60
CA HIS A 130 -4.93 -3.68 24.37
C HIS A 130 -4.07 -3.28 25.58
N CYS A 131 -4.27 -2.06 26.10
CA CYS A 131 -3.55 -1.58 27.28
C CYS A 131 -3.88 -2.38 28.54
N THR A 132 -5.14 -2.74 28.79
CA THR A 132 -5.51 -3.57 29.94
C THR A 132 -4.95 -4.98 29.80
N LEU A 133 -5.00 -5.59 28.61
CA LEU A 133 -4.42 -6.90 28.36
C LEU A 133 -2.90 -6.88 28.56
N ILE A 134 -2.20 -5.84 28.08
CA ILE A 134 -0.77 -5.63 28.36
C ILE A 134 -0.53 -5.55 29.86
N TYR A 135 -1.29 -4.72 30.58
CA TYR A 135 -1.14 -4.54 32.02
C TYR A 135 -1.33 -5.86 32.79
N GLU A 136 -2.40 -6.61 32.49
CA GLU A 136 -2.67 -7.91 33.13
C GLU A 136 -1.58 -8.93 32.82
N MET A 137 -1.10 -9.00 31.58
CA MET A 137 0.01 -9.88 31.22
C MET A 137 1.30 -9.53 31.96
N VAL A 138 1.64 -8.24 32.04
CA VAL A 138 2.82 -7.74 32.76
C VAL A 138 2.71 -8.09 34.25
N PHE A 139 1.54 -7.83 34.85
CA PHE A 139 1.28 -8.09 36.27
C PHE A 139 1.35 -9.59 36.59
N TYR A 140 0.67 -10.41 35.79
CA TYR A 140 0.66 -11.87 35.97
C TYR A 140 2.05 -12.48 35.75
N SER A 141 2.77 -12.03 34.72
CA SER A 141 4.14 -12.45 34.41
C SER A 141 5.11 -12.15 35.57
N LYS A 142 4.99 -10.97 36.20
CA LYS A 142 5.78 -10.62 37.40
C LYS A 142 5.43 -11.48 38.61
N LYS A 143 4.13 -11.75 38.84
CA LYS A 143 3.69 -12.54 40.00
C LYS A 143 4.13 -14.00 39.92
N GLN A 144 4.27 -14.53 38.70
CA GLN A 144 4.46 -15.95 38.44
C GLN A 144 5.84 -16.28 37.83
N SER A 145 6.79 -15.33 37.88
CA SER A 145 8.13 -15.43 37.26
C SER A 145 8.89 -16.71 37.60
N ASN A 146 8.67 -17.28 38.78
CA ASN A 146 9.32 -18.49 39.27
C ASN A 146 8.74 -19.82 38.73
N ASN A 147 7.66 -19.79 37.94
CA ASN A 147 7.02 -21.00 37.42
C ASN A 147 7.02 -21.01 35.88
N PRO A 148 7.83 -21.86 35.21
CA PRO A 148 7.93 -21.88 33.75
C PRO A 148 6.62 -22.29 33.06
N LEU A 149 5.75 -23.08 33.72
CA LEU A 149 4.44 -23.44 33.16
C LEU A 149 3.52 -22.21 33.02
N SER A 150 3.72 -21.17 33.82
CA SER A 150 2.92 -19.95 33.74
C SER A 150 3.17 -19.13 32.48
N ILE A 151 4.40 -19.16 31.97
CA ILE A 151 4.77 -18.52 30.71
C ILE A 151 4.06 -19.24 29.55
N VAL A 152 3.98 -20.57 29.59
CA VAL A 152 3.22 -21.36 28.60
C VAL A 152 1.74 -20.98 28.63
N TRP A 153 1.15 -20.83 29.81
CA TRP A 153 -0.24 -20.37 29.95
C TRP A 153 -0.45 -18.94 29.45
N LEU A 154 0.48 -18.02 29.71
CA LEU A 154 0.45 -16.65 29.18
C LEU A 154 0.47 -16.65 27.65
N ILE A 155 1.35 -17.45 27.04
CA ILE A 155 1.45 -17.59 25.59
C ILE A 155 0.15 -18.15 25.00
N ALA A 156 -0.43 -19.17 25.64
CA ALA A 156 -1.68 -19.79 25.20
C ALA A 156 -2.89 -18.84 25.32
N LEU A 157 -2.98 -18.08 26.41
CA LEU A 157 -4.08 -17.13 26.66
C LEU A 157 -3.90 -15.80 25.91
N ALA A 158 -2.69 -15.49 25.46
CA ALA A 158 -2.42 -14.27 24.71
C ALA A 158 -3.20 -14.22 23.41
N LEU A 159 -3.39 -15.35 22.72
CA LEU A 159 -4.08 -15.36 21.43
C LEU A 159 -5.56 -14.99 21.61
N PRO A 160 -6.37 -15.69 22.45
CA PRO A 160 -7.73 -15.24 22.76
C PRO A 160 -7.81 -13.79 23.25
N GLY A 161 -6.87 -13.35 24.08
CA GLY A 161 -6.80 -11.97 24.55
C GLY A 161 -6.63 -10.97 23.40
N THR A 162 -5.68 -11.22 22.49
CA THR A 162 -5.46 -10.37 21.31
C THR A 162 -6.65 -10.38 20.36
N MET A 163 -7.35 -11.51 20.22
CA MET A 163 -8.59 -11.58 19.44
C MET A 163 -9.67 -10.68 20.02
N VAL A 164 -9.85 -10.69 21.35
CA VAL A 164 -10.82 -9.80 22.03
C VAL A 164 -10.42 -8.33 21.87
N ALA A 165 -9.15 -8.01 22.12
CA ALA A 165 -8.64 -6.65 22.03
C ALA A 165 -8.73 -6.09 20.59
N GLY A 166 -8.36 -6.89 19.60
CA GLY A 166 -8.44 -6.52 18.20
C GLY A 166 -9.88 -6.45 17.67
N THR A 167 -10.77 -7.36 18.11
CA THR A 167 -12.21 -7.26 17.81
C THR A 167 -12.80 -5.98 18.40
N TRP A 168 -12.43 -5.63 19.64
CA TRP A 168 -12.81 -4.37 20.26
C TRP A 168 -12.33 -3.17 19.45
N TRP A 169 -11.10 -3.19 18.93
CA TRP A 169 -10.59 -2.12 18.08
C TRP A 169 -11.44 -1.97 16.81
N ILE A 170 -11.77 -3.08 16.14
CA ILE A 170 -12.64 -3.06 14.95
C ILE A 170 -14.01 -2.45 15.29
N VAL A 171 -14.68 -2.94 16.34
CA VAL A 171 -16.03 -2.47 16.73
C VAL A 171 -16.01 -1.01 17.20
N SER A 172 -15.05 -0.64 18.05
CA SER A 172 -14.91 0.73 18.54
C SER A 172 -14.54 1.70 17.42
N SER A 173 -13.79 1.29 16.38
CA SER A 173 -13.53 2.14 15.22
C SER A 173 -14.80 2.53 14.47
N VAL A 174 -15.77 1.60 14.37
CA VAL A 174 -17.10 1.88 13.79
C VAL A 174 -17.86 2.86 14.69
N ALA A 175 -17.86 2.64 16.00
CA ALA A 175 -18.50 3.56 16.94
C ALA A 175 -17.89 4.98 16.89
N VAL A 176 -16.57 5.08 16.82
CA VAL A 176 -15.82 6.33 16.68
C VAL A 176 -16.17 7.03 15.36
N ARG A 177 -16.31 6.29 14.25
CA ARG A 177 -16.80 6.85 12.97
C ARG A 177 -18.12 7.58 13.16
N TYR A 178 -19.12 6.94 13.79
CA TYR A 178 -20.43 7.56 13.99
C TYR A 178 -20.43 8.67 15.05
N ALA A 179 -19.50 8.63 16.01
CA ALA A 179 -19.35 9.69 17.01
C ALA A 179 -18.68 10.95 16.43
N VAL A 180 -17.61 10.80 15.65
CA VAL A 180 -16.86 11.90 15.02
C VAL A 180 -17.60 12.46 13.81
N MET A 181 -18.29 11.59 13.07
CA MET A 181 -19.00 11.93 11.84
C MET A 181 -20.44 11.37 11.87
N PRO A 182 -21.35 11.98 12.65
CA PRO A 182 -22.74 11.53 12.79
C PRO A 182 -23.60 11.82 11.55
N PHE A 183 -23.07 12.55 10.58
CA PHE A 183 -23.74 12.91 9.33
C PHE A 183 -23.17 12.10 8.16
N LYS A 184 -23.96 11.93 7.09
CA LYS A 184 -23.47 11.42 5.81
C LYS A 184 -22.78 12.52 5.00
N LEU A 185 -21.74 12.16 4.27
CA LEU A 185 -21.18 13.06 3.25
C LEU A 185 -22.16 13.20 2.09
N VAL A 186 -22.10 14.36 1.45
CA VAL A 186 -22.86 14.69 0.23
C VAL A 186 -21.85 15.03 -0.86
N PRO A 187 -22.08 14.63 -2.12
CA PRO A 187 -21.26 15.06 -3.24
C PRO A 187 -21.19 16.57 -3.34
N GLY A 188 -20.03 17.10 -3.72
CA GLY A 188 -19.85 18.52 -3.94
C GLY A 188 -18.50 19.04 -3.46
N SER A 189 -18.36 20.37 -3.54
CA SER A 189 -17.16 21.08 -3.11
C SER A 189 -17.38 21.70 -1.73
N MET A 190 -16.44 21.49 -0.80
CA MET A 190 -16.47 22.13 0.51
C MET A 190 -15.08 22.69 0.88
N PRO A 191 -15.02 23.81 1.63
CA PRO A 191 -13.75 24.35 2.09
C PRO A 191 -13.03 23.35 3.01
N ILE A 192 -11.70 23.22 2.86
CA ILE A 192 -10.87 22.41 3.77
C ILE A 192 -10.92 22.94 5.20
N THR A 193 -11.36 24.17 5.40
CA THR A 193 -11.47 24.81 6.72
C THR A 193 -12.79 24.50 7.42
N SER A 194 -13.73 23.84 6.73
CA SER A 194 -15.06 23.54 7.24
C SER A 194 -15.02 22.44 8.31
N MET A 195 -15.86 22.53 9.34
CA MET A 195 -15.95 21.49 10.38
C MET A 195 -16.29 20.12 9.78
N ARG A 196 -17.12 20.09 8.73
CA ARG A 196 -17.45 18.84 8.00
C ARG A 196 -16.21 18.16 7.43
N PHE A 197 -15.35 18.90 6.74
CA PHE A 197 -14.08 18.38 6.24
C PHE A 197 -13.18 17.93 7.39
N GLN A 198 -13.08 18.72 8.47
CA GLN A 198 -12.20 18.42 9.60
C GLN A 198 -12.60 17.14 10.34
N CYS A 199 -13.90 16.88 10.48
CA CYS A 199 -14.43 15.60 10.99
C CYS A 199 -14.15 14.45 10.03
N TRP A 200 -14.39 14.65 8.72
CA TRP A 200 -14.18 13.61 7.71
C TRP A 200 -12.70 13.20 7.58
N ILE A 201 -11.78 14.15 7.50
CA ILE A 201 -10.34 13.85 7.40
C ILE A 201 -9.82 13.19 8.68
N LEU A 202 -10.39 13.54 9.84
CA LEU A 202 -10.07 12.88 11.10
C LEU A 202 -10.58 11.43 11.10
N PHE A 203 -11.80 11.18 10.63
CA PHE A 203 -12.33 9.84 10.43
C PHE A 203 -11.43 9.02 9.49
N GLN A 204 -11.06 9.56 8.32
CA GLN A 204 -10.13 8.91 7.38
C GLN A 204 -8.82 8.54 8.08
N LYS A 205 -8.24 9.44 8.87
CA LYS A 205 -7.03 9.15 9.66
C LYS A 205 -7.24 8.04 10.69
N VAL A 206 -8.33 8.05 11.44
CA VAL A 206 -8.61 7.03 12.47
C VAL A 206 -8.81 5.65 11.83
N THR A 207 -9.51 5.57 10.69
CA THR A 207 -9.70 4.32 9.95
C THR A 207 -8.41 3.83 9.31
N MET A 208 -7.58 4.73 8.77
CA MET A 208 -6.29 4.39 8.15
C MET A 208 -5.16 4.10 9.14
N LEU A 209 -5.25 4.60 10.39
CA LEU A 209 -4.26 4.34 11.44
C LEU A 209 -4.34 2.90 11.99
N GLY A 210 -5.45 2.21 11.76
CA GLY A 210 -5.58 0.82 12.13
C GLY A 210 -4.63 -0.03 11.30
N ALA A 211 -3.64 -0.64 11.95
CA ALA A 211 -3.00 -1.88 11.49
C ALA A 211 -4.01 -3.05 11.29
N ILE A 212 -5.31 -2.75 11.16
CA ILE A 212 -6.43 -3.61 10.82
C ILE A 212 -6.56 -3.76 9.32
N MET A 213 -6.32 -2.71 8.52
CA MET A 213 -6.55 -2.81 7.06
C MET A 213 -5.67 -3.88 6.42
N TYR A 214 -4.41 -3.98 6.85
CA TYR A 214 -3.48 -5.01 6.38
C TYR A 214 -3.97 -6.44 6.65
N PRO A 215 -4.31 -6.83 7.90
CA PRO A 215 -4.80 -8.16 8.18
C PRO A 215 -6.26 -8.41 7.73
N LEU A 216 -7.11 -7.38 7.68
CA LEU A 216 -8.51 -7.51 7.28
C LEU A 216 -8.69 -7.59 5.76
N ALA A 217 -7.78 -6.97 5.00
CA ALA A 217 -7.76 -7.08 3.54
C ALA A 217 -7.64 -8.54 3.09
N ASN A 218 -8.21 -8.84 1.92
CA ASN A 218 -8.26 -10.18 1.34
C ASN A 218 -8.97 -11.21 2.25
N THR A 219 -9.81 -10.75 3.18
CA THR A 219 -10.62 -11.63 4.05
C THR A 219 -12.12 -11.49 3.80
N VAL A 220 -12.85 -12.56 4.12
CA VAL A 220 -14.33 -12.59 4.11
C VAL A 220 -14.99 -11.59 5.08
N PHE A 221 -14.21 -10.99 5.99
CA PHE A 221 -14.70 -10.04 7.00
C PHE A 221 -14.63 -8.58 6.54
N ALA A 222 -13.74 -8.24 5.58
CA ALA A 222 -13.55 -6.88 5.08
C ALA A 222 -14.87 -6.23 4.65
N ARG A 223 -15.68 -6.96 3.89
CA ARG A 223 -16.99 -6.50 3.42
C ARG A 223 -17.91 -6.06 4.57
N ARG A 224 -18.02 -6.87 5.61
CA ARG A 224 -18.90 -6.59 6.75
C ARG A 224 -18.43 -5.36 7.51
N TYR A 225 -17.12 -5.21 7.67
CA TYR A 225 -16.53 -4.04 8.29
C TYR A 225 -16.80 -2.76 7.48
N PHE A 226 -16.61 -2.80 6.16
CA PHE A 226 -16.88 -1.64 5.31
C PHE A 226 -18.37 -1.28 5.26
N ARG A 227 -19.28 -2.26 5.22
CA ARG A 227 -20.72 -2.02 5.41
C ARG A 227 -21.00 -1.31 6.73
N ALA A 228 -20.36 -1.74 7.81
CA ALA A 228 -20.50 -1.11 9.13
C ALA A 228 -19.93 0.32 9.17
N LEU A 229 -18.95 0.66 8.33
CA LEU A 229 -18.46 2.03 8.17
C LEU A 229 -19.36 2.92 7.29
N GLY A 230 -20.38 2.35 6.65
CA GLY A 230 -21.34 3.06 5.80
C GLY A 230 -21.14 2.85 4.30
N LEU A 231 -20.22 1.98 3.87
CA LEU A 231 -20.06 1.62 2.47
C LEU A 231 -21.25 0.78 1.99
N ASP A 232 -21.83 1.16 0.86
CA ASP A 232 -22.81 0.34 0.17
C ASP A 232 -22.06 -0.68 -0.70
N VAL A 233 -22.10 -1.95 -0.32
CA VAL A 233 -21.38 -3.02 -1.03
C VAL A 233 -22.25 -4.26 -1.16
N GLY A 234 -22.31 -4.84 -2.36
CA GLY A 234 -23.01 -6.08 -2.70
C GLY A 234 -22.35 -7.33 -2.12
N ASP A 235 -23.01 -8.48 -2.22
CA ASP A 235 -22.47 -9.73 -1.68
C ASP A 235 -21.31 -10.28 -2.52
N ARG A 236 -20.46 -11.12 -1.90
CA ARG A 236 -19.28 -11.76 -2.51
C ARG A 236 -18.20 -10.82 -3.08
N THR A 237 -18.34 -9.52 -2.85
CA THR A 237 -17.29 -8.54 -3.17
C THR A 237 -16.09 -8.66 -2.24
N GLU A 238 -14.90 -8.68 -2.84
CA GLU A 238 -13.60 -8.82 -2.19
C GLU A 238 -12.81 -7.50 -2.26
N PHE A 239 -12.08 -7.23 -1.18
CA PHE A 239 -11.27 -6.02 -1.03
C PHE A 239 -9.85 -6.40 -0.64
N GLY A 240 -8.88 -6.01 -1.44
CA GLY A 240 -7.49 -5.91 -1.06
C GLY A 240 -7.23 -4.73 -0.12
N ILE A 241 -5.97 -4.37 0.03
CA ILE A 241 -5.54 -3.24 0.87
C ILE A 241 -5.87 -1.93 0.13
N LEU A 242 -7.05 -1.36 0.34
CA LEU A 242 -7.43 -0.12 -0.34
C LEU A 242 -6.54 1.06 0.08
N GLY A 243 -6.03 1.83 -0.90
CA GLY A 243 -5.17 2.99 -0.65
C GLY A 243 -5.96 4.20 -0.14
N SER A 244 -7.16 4.42 -0.65
CA SER A 244 -8.12 5.41 -0.13
C SER A 244 -9.49 5.15 -0.72
N PHE A 245 -10.54 5.37 0.07
CA PHE A 245 -11.93 5.37 -0.37
C PHE A 245 -12.81 6.21 0.56
N THR A 246 -13.95 6.66 0.06
CA THR A 246 -14.94 7.41 0.84
C THR A 246 -16.22 6.58 0.97
N PRO A 247 -16.44 5.86 2.10
CA PRO A 247 -17.54 4.91 2.25
C PRO A 247 -18.91 5.49 1.87
N ASP A 248 -19.25 6.67 2.39
CA ASP A 248 -20.57 7.29 2.20
C ASP A 248 -20.87 7.68 0.75
N LEU A 249 -19.87 7.75 -0.12
CA LEU A 249 -19.99 8.20 -1.52
C LEU A 249 -19.51 7.13 -2.52
N THR A 250 -19.37 5.89 -2.07
CA THR A 250 -18.91 4.77 -2.89
C THR A 250 -19.92 3.65 -2.80
N HIS A 251 -20.40 3.20 -3.96
CA HIS A 251 -21.30 2.06 -4.11
C HIS A 251 -20.58 0.98 -4.89
N VAL A 252 -20.60 -0.25 -4.38
CA VAL A 252 -19.95 -1.40 -5.02
C VAL A 252 -20.97 -2.52 -5.17
N GLY A 253 -21.08 -3.07 -6.38
CA GLY A 253 -22.01 -4.14 -6.71
C GLY A 253 -21.65 -5.48 -6.07
N GLU A 254 -22.31 -6.54 -6.53
CA GLU A 254 -22.02 -7.92 -6.16
C GLU A 254 -20.82 -8.47 -6.95
N ASP A 255 -20.14 -9.48 -6.39
CA ASP A 255 -19.06 -10.22 -7.06
C ASP A 255 -17.94 -9.33 -7.62
N CYS A 256 -17.71 -8.15 -7.04
CA CYS A 256 -16.65 -7.24 -7.46
C CYS A 256 -15.32 -7.61 -6.81
N PHE A 257 -14.21 -7.24 -7.45
CA PHE A 257 -12.87 -7.39 -6.89
C PHE A 257 -12.14 -6.05 -6.92
N LEU A 258 -11.75 -5.53 -5.75
CA LEU A 258 -10.92 -4.33 -5.65
C LEU A 258 -9.53 -4.72 -5.17
N GLY A 259 -8.55 -4.59 -6.06
CA GLY A 259 -7.17 -5.00 -5.83
C GLY A 259 -6.40 -4.16 -4.82
N ASP A 260 -5.23 -4.67 -4.44
CA ASP A 260 -4.34 -4.02 -3.47
C ASP A 260 -3.88 -2.65 -3.94
N MET A 261 -3.85 -1.70 -3.02
CA MET A 261 -3.41 -0.32 -3.17
C MET A 261 -4.17 0.48 -4.24
N CYS A 262 -5.30 -0.01 -4.73
CA CYS A 262 -6.17 0.78 -5.59
C CYS A 262 -6.73 1.99 -4.83
N VAL A 263 -6.87 3.10 -5.53
CA VAL A 263 -7.43 4.35 -5.00
C VAL A 263 -8.77 4.59 -5.66
N VAL A 264 -9.82 4.56 -4.86
CA VAL A 264 -11.20 4.58 -5.33
C VAL A 264 -11.83 5.89 -4.87
N ASN A 265 -12.31 6.68 -5.82
CA ASN A 265 -12.91 7.98 -5.56
C ASN A 265 -11.99 8.93 -4.74
N PRO A 266 -10.76 9.23 -5.22
CA PRO A 266 -9.85 10.10 -4.51
C PRO A 266 -10.43 11.52 -4.38
N PRO A 267 -10.32 12.14 -3.20
CA PRO A 267 -10.72 13.53 -3.01
C PRO A 267 -9.80 14.47 -3.78
N VAL A 268 -10.37 15.35 -4.60
CA VAL A 268 -9.57 16.35 -5.33
C VAL A 268 -9.55 17.64 -4.51
N VAL A 269 -8.38 18.04 -4.03
CA VAL A 269 -8.21 19.31 -3.32
C VAL A 269 -7.54 20.34 -4.22
N HIS A 270 -8.26 21.43 -4.49
CA HIS A 270 -7.75 22.54 -5.29
C HIS A 270 -8.25 23.86 -4.71
N GLY A 271 -7.36 24.86 -4.60
CA GLY A 271 -7.73 26.19 -4.12
C GLY A 271 -8.37 26.26 -2.73
N GLY A 272 -7.94 25.40 -1.80
CA GLY A 272 -8.46 25.34 -0.43
C GLY A 272 -9.86 24.73 -0.32
N HIS A 273 -10.35 24.07 -1.37
CA HIS A 273 -11.59 23.31 -1.37
C HIS A 273 -11.29 21.85 -1.70
N VAL A 274 -11.98 20.93 -1.02
CA VAL A 274 -12.05 19.53 -1.43
C VAL A 274 -13.30 19.33 -2.27
N THR A 275 -13.19 18.56 -3.34
CA THR A 275 -14.32 18.11 -4.15
C THR A 275 -14.47 16.62 -3.99
N LEU A 276 -15.66 16.20 -3.56
CA LEU A 276 -16.06 14.81 -3.43
C LEU A 276 -17.12 14.48 -4.47
N LYS A 277 -17.08 13.28 -5.01
CA LYS A 277 -18.05 12.77 -5.99
C LYS A 277 -18.62 11.44 -5.52
N GLU A 278 -19.75 11.05 -6.07
CA GLU A 278 -20.23 9.67 -5.99
C GLU A 278 -19.53 8.80 -7.02
N LEU A 279 -19.28 7.54 -6.63
CA LEU A 279 -18.78 6.49 -7.50
C LEU A 279 -19.67 5.25 -7.38
N PHE A 280 -20.07 4.72 -8.53
CA PHE A 280 -20.80 3.47 -8.66
C PHE A 280 -19.95 2.43 -9.40
N ILE A 281 -19.55 1.37 -8.69
CA ILE A 281 -18.93 0.19 -9.28
C ILE A 281 -20.04 -0.85 -9.40
N GLU A 282 -20.47 -1.17 -10.62
CA GLU A 282 -21.54 -2.15 -10.88
C GLU A 282 -21.05 -3.60 -10.71
N ASP A 283 -21.97 -4.56 -10.77
CA ASP A 283 -21.73 -5.97 -10.48
C ASP A 283 -20.60 -6.57 -11.33
N ARG A 284 -19.82 -7.48 -10.73
CA ARG A 284 -18.71 -8.21 -11.36
C ARG A 284 -17.60 -7.33 -11.96
N ALA A 285 -17.56 -6.05 -11.60
CA ALA A 285 -16.47 -5.18 -12.00
C ALA A 285 -15.18 -5.53 -11.25
N LEU A 286 -14.06 -5.49 -11.96
CA LEU A 286 -12.73 -5.80 -11.43
C LEU A 286 -11.86 -4.53 -11.50
N VAL A 287 -11.31 -4.11 -10.36
CA VAL A 287 -10.36 -2.99 -10.26
C VAL A 287 -9.00 -3.57 -9.85
N GLY A 288 -8.02 -3.48 -10.73
CA GLY A 288 -6.69 -4.04 -10.52
C GLY A 288 -5.86 -3.30 -9.48
N ASN A 289 -4.78 -3.93 -9.04
CA ASN A 289 -3.88 -3.37 -8.04
C ASN A 289 -3.28 -2.02 -8.49
N ASN A 290 -3.13 -1.07 -7.58
CA ASN A 290 -2.66 0.30 -7.83
C ASN A 290 -3.46 1.10 -8.88
N ALA A 291 -4.64 0.62 -9.31
CA ALA A 291 -5.49 1.41 -10.19
C ALA A 291 -6.06 2.63 -9.46
N VAL A 292 -6.27 3.73 -10.21
CA VAL A 292 -6.94 4.92 -9.70
C VAL A 292 -8.26 5.09 -10.43
N VAL A 293 -9.37 5.06 -9.70
CA VAL A 293 -10.73 5.22 -10.24
C VAL A 293 -11.28 6.55 -9.76
N SER A 294 -11.42 7.50 -10.69
CA SER A 294 -11.95 8.86 -10.43
C SER A 294 -13.17 9.21 -11.28
N CYS A 295 -13.68 8.24 -12.05
CA CYS A 295 -14.95 8.36 -12.78
C CYS A 295 -16.16 8.33 -11.84
N SER A 296 -17.36 8.50 -12.38
CA SER A 296 -18.61 8.36 -11.63
C SER A 296 -19.18 6.95 -11.70
N ARG A 297 -18.85 6.18 -12.74
CA ARG A 297 -19.33 4.82 -12.93
C ARG A 297 -18.29 3.87 -13.52
N VAL A 298 -18.22 2.66 -12.98
CA VAL A 298 -17.57 1.49 -13.58
C VAL A 298 -18.67 0.48 -13.89
N GLY A 299 -18.89 0.19 -15.17
CA GLY A 299 -19.98 -0.67 -15.63
C GLY A 299 -19.83 -2.14 -15.26
N GLU A 300 -20.95 -2.87 -15.32
CA GLU A 300 -21.01 -4.31 -15.08
C GLU A 300 -20.00 -5.09 -15.95
N ASP A 301 -19.32 -6.08 -15.36
CA ASP A 301 -18.25 -6.88 -16.00
C ASP A 301 -17.07 -6.07 -16.59
N ALA A 302 -16.93 -4.80 -16.22
CA ALA A 302 -15.80 -3.98 -16.65
C ALA A 302 -14.53 -4.32 -15.85
N ILE A 303 -13.38 -4.21 -16.49
CA ILE A 303 -12.08 -4.49 -15.89
C ILE A 303 -11.22 -3.23 -16.01
N VAL A 304 -10.91 -2.59 -14.88
CA VAL A 304 -9.87 -1.57 -14.79
C VAL A 304 -8.56 -2.28 -14.47
N GLY A 305 -7.63 -2.33 -15.42
CA GLY A 305 -6.36 -3.02 -15.25
C GLY A 305 -5.51 -2.47 -14.11
N ALA A 306 -4.53 -3.26 -13.66
CA ALA A 306 -3.57 -2.82 -12.66
C ALA A 306 -2.81 -1.56 -13.14
N VAL A 307 -2.48 -0.66 -12.21
CA VAL A 307 -1.81 0.62 -12.48
C VAL A 307 -2.50 1.42 -13.61
N SER A 308 -3.83 1.39 -13.67
CA SER A 308 -4.60 2.12 -14.69
C SER A 308 -5.39 3.27 -14.08
N TYR A 309 -5.55 4.37 -14.82
CA TYR A 309 -6.29 5.54 -14.38
C TYR A 309 -7.62 5.67 -15.14
N ALA A 310 -8.72 5.30 -14.49
CA ALA A 310 -10.07 5.49 -15.00
C ALA A 310 -10.58 6.90 -14.63
N CYS A 311 -10.53 7.83 -15.57
CA CYS A 311 -11.03 9.19 -15.38
C CYS A 311 -12.45 9.42 -15.91
N ASP A 312 -12.86 8.67 -16.92
CA ASP A 312 -14.18 8.73 -17.54
C ASP A 312 -14.97 7.47 -17.21
N ASP A 313 -16.30 7.55 -17.31
CA ASP A 313 -17.18 6.42 -16.99
C ASP A 313 -16.86 5.22 -17.89
N VAL A 314 -16.74 4.06 -17.25
CA VAL A 314 -16.34 2.82 -17.91
C VAL A 314 -17.59 2.09 -18.38
N PRO A 315 -17.76 1.84 -19.69
CA PRO A 315 -18.88 1.06 -20.19
C PRO A 315 -18.84 -0.39 -19.68
N ARG A 316 -19.97 -1.07 -19.77
CA ARG A 316 -20.10 -2.50 -19.43
C ARG A 316 -19.16 -3.36 -20.30
N GLU A 317 -18.72 -4.49 -19.75
CA GLU A 317 -17.88 -5.49 -20.42
C GLU A 317 -16.59 -4.94 -21.05
N THR A 318 -16.13 -3.78 -20.59
CA THR A 318 -14.99 -3.07 -21.16
C THR A 318 -13.74 -3.28 -20.33
N VAL A 319 -12.61 -3.57 -20.99
CA VAL A 319 -11.30 -3.62 -20.33
C VAL A 319 -10.58 -2.30 -20.56
N LEU A 320 -10.12 -1.65 -19.49
CA LEU A 320 -9.37 -0.41 -19.53
C LEU A 320 -7.94 -0.65 -19.05
N THR A 321 -6.94 -0.13 -19.77
CA THR A 321 -5.54 -0.19 -19.35
C THR A 321 -4.81 1.12 -19.60
N GLY A 322 -3.88 1.51 -18.72
CA GLY A 322 -3.02 2.68 -18.85
C GLY A 322 -3.51 3.92 -18.09
N ALA A 323 -2.81 5.05 -18.23
CA ALA A 323 -3.21 6.35 -17.69
C ALA A 323 -2.95 7.48 -18.71
N PRO A 324 -4.02 8.20 -19.13
CA PRO A 324 -5.43 7.84 -18.93
C PRO A 324 -5.74 6.48 -19.56
N ALA A 325 -6.64 5.72 -18.95
CA ALA A 325 -6.92 4.36 -19.39
C ALA A 325 -7.69 4.37 -20.71
N THR A 326 -7.26 3.53 -21.65
CA THR A 326 -7.92 3.33 -22.95
C THR A 326 -8.50 1.93 -23.04
N VAL A 327 -9.54 1.77 -23.87
CA VAL A 327 -10.16 0.46 -24.11
C VAL A 327 -9.12 -0.49 -24.71
N ALA A 328 -8.88 -1.59 -24.00
CA ALA A 328 -8.02 -2.69 -24.40
C ALA A 328 -8.85 -3.89 -24.85
N LYS A 329 -8.24 -4.74 -25.66
CA LYS A 329 -8.85 -6.01 -26.06
C LYS A 329 -8.89 -6.93 -24.84
N ARG A 330 -10.06 -7.48 -24.52
CA ARG A 330 -10.20 -8.51 -23.49
C ARG A 330 -9.32 -9.71 -23.88
N PRO A 331 -8.43 -10.18 -22.97
CA PRO A 331 -7.69 -11.42 -23.22
C PRO A 331 -8.68 -12.56 -23.46
N PRO A 332 -8.43 -13.48 -24.41
CA PRO A 332 -9.24 -14.67 -24.53
C PRO A 332 -9.17 -15.47 -23.21
N PRO A 333 -10.27 -16.09 -22.76
CA PRO A 333 -10.22 -16.99 -21.62
C PRO A 333 -9.18 -18.09 -21.89
N PRO A 334 -8.47 -18.56 -20.85
CA PRO A 334 -7.52 -19.66 -21.02
C PRO A 334 -8.22 -20.90 -21.61
N PRO A 335 -7.50 -21.74 -22.38
CA PRO A 335 -8.05 -23.00 -22.87
C PRO A 335 -8.62 -23.84 -21.71
N ALA A 336 -9.78 -24.46 -21.91
CA ALA A 336 -10.46 -25.25 -20.86
C ALA A 336 -9.59 -26.41 -20.31
N GLU A 337 -8.58 -26.84 -21.07
CA GLU A 337 -7.61 -27.85 -20.65
C GLU A 337 -6.66 -27.35 -19.55
N ASP A 338 -6.30 -26.05 -19.57
CA ASP A 338 -5.43 -25.39 -18.59
C ASP A 338 -6.19 -24.94 -17.33
N ALA A 339 -7.52 -24.93 -17.37
CA ALA A 339 -8.36 -24.62 -16.22
C ALA A 339 -8.41 -25.84 -15.26
N PRO A 340 -8.33 -25.61 -13.94
CA PRO A 340 -8.55 -26.64 -12.93
C PRO A 340 -9.86 -27.38 -13.21
N PRO A 341 -9.94 -28.70 -12.96
CA PRO A 341 -11.14 -29.50 -13.23
C PRO A 341 -12.42 -28.88 -12.63
N GLU A 342 -12.30 -28.25 -11.45
CA GLU A 342 -13.43 -27.62 -10.75
C GLU A 342 -13.95 -26.34 -11.41
N CYS A 343 -13.18 -25.73 -12.33
CA CYS A 343 -13.52 -24.47 -13.01
C CYS A 343 -13.92 -24.66 -14.48
N ARG A 344 -14.02 -25.91 -14.97
CA ARG A 344 -14.28 -26.22 -16.39
C ARG A 344 -15.72 -25.95 -16.83
N ASP A 345 -16.69 -26.03 -15.91
CA ASP A 345 -18.12 -25.90 -16.19
C ASP A 345 -18.71 -24.52 -15.83
N GLY A 346 -17.86 -23.56 -15.43
CA GLY A 346 -18.28 -22.19 -15.07
C GLY A 346 -17.40 -21.57 -13.96
N PRO A 347 -17.68 -20.30 -13.57
CA PRO A 347 -16.96 -19.64 -12.49
C PRO A 347 -17.18 -20.41 -11.18
N TYR A 348 -16.07 -20.85 -10.59
CA TYR A 348 -16.08 -21.66 -9.38
C TYR A 348 -16.72 -20.91 -8.20
N ARG A 349 -17.54 -21.62 -7.41
CA ARG A 349 -18.19 -21.09 -6.20
C ARG A 349 -17.71 -21.86 -4.97
N PRO A 350 -17.10 -21.21 -3.97
CA PRO A 350 -16.58 -21.90 -2.80
C PRO A 350 -17.72 -22.51 -1.98
N THR A 351 -17.49 -23.73 -1.48
CA THR A 351 -18.44 -24.39 -0.57
C THR A 351 -18.47 -23.70 0.79
N GLY A 352 -19.57 -23.85 1.54
CA GLY A 352 -19.68 -23.29 2.90
C GLY A 352 -18.59 -23.78 3.87
N CYS A 353 -18.10 -25.01 3.69
CA CYS A 353 -17.00 -25.57 4.48
C CYS A 353 -15.67 -24.86 4.15
N THR A 354 -15.38 -24.63 2.87
CA THR A 354 -14.20 -23.87 2.42
C THR A 354 -14.21 -22.47 3.02
N VAL A 355 -15.35 -21.77 2.95
CA VAL A 355 -15.50 -20.41 3.51
C VAL A 355 -15.27 -20.42 5.03
N PHE A 356 -15.72 -21.46 5.74
CA PHE A 356 -15.49 -21.59 7.17
C PHE A 356 -14.00 -21.78 7.50
N VAL A 357 -13.33 -22.72 6.83
CA VAL A 357 -11.89 -22.98 7.04
C VAL A 357 -11.06 -21.73 6.72
N GLN A 358 -11.37 -21.06 5.60
CA GLN A 358 -10.73 -19.80 5.23
C GLN A 358 -11.00 -18.70 6.28
N GLY A 359 -12.22 -18.64 6.81
CA GLY A 359 -12.59 -17.71 7.88
C GLY A 359 -11.78 -17.94 9.17
N VAL A 360 -11.60 -19.20 9.60
CA VAL A 360 -10.77 -19.55 10.75
C VAL A 360 -9.31 -19.17 10.50
N HIS A 361 -8.79 -19.47 9.31
CA HIS A 361 -7.43 -19.13 8.95
C HIS A 361 -7.19 -17.62 8.96
N ASN A 362 -8.07 -16.86 8.30
CA ASN A 362 -8.02 -15.41 8.27
C ASN A 362 -8.05 -14.80 9.67
N ILE A 363 -8.85 -15.37 10.60
CA ILE A 363 -8.85 -14.93 12.00
C ILE A 363 -7.47 -15.09 12.64
N VAL A 364 -6.83 -16.25 12.47
CA VAL A 364 -5.50 -16.50 13.04
C VAL A 364 -4.48 -15.52 12.46
N ASP A 365 -4.47 -15.33 11.14
CA ASP A 365 -3.57 -14.39 10.47
C ASP A 365 -3.77 -12.95 10.93
N ILE A 366 -5.02 -12.54 11.15
CA ILE A 366 -5.34 -11.18 11.59
C ILE A 366 -4.66 -10.89 12.94
N PHE A 367 -4.64 -11.86 13.85
CA PHE A 367 -4.20 -11.64 15.23
C PHE A 367 -2.79 -12.17 15.53
N VAL A 368 -2.17 -12.97 14.66
CA VAL A 368 -0.83 -13.54 14.90
C VAL A 368 0.25 -12.46 15.07
N GLY A 369 0.19 -11.39 14.27
CA GLY A 369 1.13 -10.26 14.39
C GLY A 369 1.00 -9.55 15.74
N GLN A 370 -0.25 -9.37 16.22
CA GLN A 370 -0.51 -8.81 17.54
C GLN A 370 -0.03 -9.76 18.64
N TRP A 371 -0.34 -11.05 18.52
CA TRP A 371 0.08 -12.07 19.49
C TRP A 371 1.59 -12.05 19.76
N PHE A 372 2.43 -11.90 18.72
CA PHE A 372 3.87 -11.76 18.90
C PHE A 372 4.27 -10.55 19.75
N ILE A 373 3.58 -9.40 19.60
CA ILE A 373 3.84 -8.19 20.39
C ILE A 373 3.50 -8.45 21.86
N PHE A 374 2.35 -9.05 22.13
CA PHE A 374 1.88 -9.32 23.49
C PHE A 374 2.74 -10.36 24.21
N VAL A 375 3.07 -11.46 23.54
CA VAL A 375 4.03 -12.46 24.05
C VAL A 375 5.38 -11.81 24.30
N GLY A 376 5.84 -10.96 23.39
CA GLY A 376 7.05 -10.17 23.56
C GLY A 376 7.05 -9.35 24.86
N ILE A 377 6.01 -8.55 25.06
CA ILE A 377 5.87 -7.71 26.26
C ILE A 377 5.77 -8.56 27.54
N ALA A 378 4.99 -9.65 27.52
CA ALA A 378 4.81 -10.51 28.68
C ALA A 378 6.11 -11.19 29.11
N VAL A 379 6.88 -11.73 28.16
CA VAL A 379 8.17 -12.38 28.44
C VAL A 379 9.22 -11.35 28.85
N ALA A 380 9.31 -10.18 28.18
CA ALA A 380 10.18 -9.09 28.60
C ALA A 380 9.90 -8.67 30.05
N SER A 381 8.63 -8.57 30.42
CA SER A 381 8.20 -8.20 31.77
C SER A 381 8.59 -9.22 32.82
N GLY A 382 8.43 -10.52 32.52
CA GLY A 382 8.82 -11.61 33.40
C GLY A 382 10.33 -11.69 33.58
N ALA A 383 11.09 -11.54 32.48
CA ALA A 383 12.55 -11.46 32.52
C ALA A 383 13.06 -10.28 33.36
N THR A 384 12.24 -9.23 33.52
CA THR A 384 12.58 -8.06 34.35
C THR A 384 12.11 -8.11 35.80
N ALA A 385 11.38 -9.15 36.20
CA ALA A 385 10.78 -9.25 37.53
C ALA A 385 11.81 -9.31 38.67
N ASP A 386 12.98 -9.91 38.42
CA ASP A 386 14.06 -10.05 39.42
C ASP A 386 15.13 -8.94 39.33
N PHE A 387 14.84 -7.85 38.62
CA PHE A 387 15.81 -6.78 38.39
C PHE A 387 15.92 -5.74 39.52
N ASP A 388 15.36 -5.97 40.71
CA ASP A 388 15.46 -5.02 41.83
C ASP A 388 16.93 -4.71 42.21
N ASN A 389 17.83 -5.68 42.03
CA ASN A 389 19.27 -5.50 42.28
C ASN A 389 20.10 -5.14 41.03
N HIS A 390 19.48 -4.95 39.87
CA HIS A 390 20.17 -4.65 38.62
C HIS A 390 20.21 -3.13 38.36
N THR A 391 21.36 -2.67 37.88
CA THR A 391 21.52 -1.30 37.39
C THR A 391 20.60 -1.02 36.20
N VAL A 392 20.29 0.25 35.94
CA VAL A 392 19.48 0.67 34.78
C VAL A 392 20.07 0.14 33.47
N TRP A 393 21.40 0.13 33.33
CA TRP A 393 22.07 -0.36 32.13
C TRP A 393 21.90 -1.87 31.91
N GLN A 394 21.95 -2.67 32.98
CA GLN A 394 21.70 -4.12 32.89
C GLN A 394 20.24 -4.40 32.47
N LYS A 395 19.29 -3.63 33.00
CA LYS A 395 17.86 -3.69 32.61
C LYS A 395 17.65 -3.33 31.13
N LEU A 396 18.30 -2.28 30.65
CA LEU A 396 18.22 -1.85 29.25
C LEU A 396 18.86 -2.88 28.32
N LEU A 397 20.02 -3.43 28.70
CA LEU A 397 20.73 -4.43 27.90
C LEU A 397 19.95 -5.74 27.79
N SER A 398 19.35 -6.21 28.88
CA SER A 398 18.52 -7.42 28.87
C SER A 398 17.23 -7.23 28.06
N LEU A 399 16.58 -6.06 28.17
CA LEU A 399 15.44 -5.71 27.33
C LEU A 399 15.82 -5.66 25.85
N TYR A 400 16.96 -5.05 25.51
CA TYR A 400 17.46 -5.01 24.14
C TYR A 400 17.77 -6.42 23.61
N ALA A 401 18.50 -7.23 24.37
CA ALA A 401 18.79 -8.61 24.00
C ALA A 401 17.52 -9.42 23.80
N PHE A 402 16.51 -9.24 24.64
CA PHE A 402 15.21 -9.88 24.49
C PHE A 402 14.50 -9.48 23.19
N VAL A 403 14.40 -8.18 22.90
CA VAL A 403 13.80 -7.68 21.65
C VAL A 403 14.52 -8.28 20.45
N VAL A 404 15.85 -8.29 20.45
CA VAL A 404 16.65 -8.92 19.39
C VAL A 404 16.31 -10.40 19.23
N VAL A 405 16.26 -11.18 20.31
CA VAL A 405 15.90 -12.61 20.26
C VAL A 405 14.50 -12.82 19.73
N LEU A 406 13.52 -12.00 20.15
CA LEU A 406 12.15 -12.07 19.65
C LEU A 406 12.08 -11.80 18.14
N GLU A 407 12.81 -10.79 17.66
CA GLU A 407 12.88 -10.46 16.23
C GLU A 407 13.48 -11.60 15.40
N PHE A 408 14.59 -12.18 15.85
CA PHE A 408 15.18 -13.35 15.20
C PHE A 408 14.26 -14.57 15.26
N THR A 409 13.52 -14.75 16.36
CA THR A 409 12.55 -15.84 16.50
C THR A 409 11.40 -15.68 15.51
N LYS A 410 10.85 -14.47 15.34
CA LYS A 410 9.82 -14.18 14.33
C LYS A 410 10.32 -14.49 12.92
N ALA A 411 11.51 -14.01 12.57
CA ALA A 411 12.12 -14.27 11.27
C ALA A 411 12.35 -15.78 11.04
N PHE A 412 12.87 -16.48 12.05
CA PHE A 412 13.05 -17.93 12.01
C PHE A 412 11.73 -18.67 11.83
N LEU A 413 10.69 -18.33 12.60
CA LEU A 413 9.38 -18.97 12.51
C LEU A 413 8.73 -18.74 11.15
N LEU A 414 8.88 -17.55 10.55
CA LEU A 414 8.38 -17.26 9.21
C LEU A 414 9.09 -18.11 8.14
N ILE A 415 10.42 -18.22 8.22
CA ILE A 415 11.21 -19.04 7.28
C ILE A 415 10.87 -20.51 7.50
N TRP A 416 10.83 -20.96 8.75
CA TRP A 416 10.50 -22.34 9.09
C TRP A 416 9.09 -22.72 8.64
N SER A 417 8.09 -21.88 8.90
CA SER A 417 6.70 -22.14 8.47
C SER A 417 6.60 -22.21 6.96
N LYS A 418 7.33 -21.36 6.23
CA LYS A 418 7.40 -21.43 4.76
C LYS A 418 7.84 -22.82 4.29
N TRP A 419 8.89 -23.38 4.88
CA TRP A 419 9.41 -24.69 4.46
C TRP A 419 8.61 -25.87 5.00
N ALA A 420 8.17 -25.81 6.26
CA ALA A 420 7.41 -26.85 6.93
C ALA A 420 6.00 -26.98 6.38
N ILE A 421 5.34 -25.84 6.16
CA ILE A 421 4.03 -25.75 5.54
C ILE A 421 4.23 -25.91 4.04
N ASN A 422 4.80 -24.93 3.34
CA ASN A 422 4.72 -24.83 1.87
C ASN A 422 5.75 -25.60 1.05
N GLY A 423 6.93 -25.91 1.60
CA GLY A 423 8.03 -26.46 0.79
C GLY A 423 8.47 -25.48 -0.30
N ARG A 424 8.90 -26.00 -1.46
CA ARG A 424 9.16 -25.16 -2.65
C ARG A 424 7.89 -25.00 -3.45
N GLN A 425 7.42 -23.76 -3.59
CA GLN A 425 6.30 -23.44 -4.48
C GLN A 425 6.73 -23.59 -5.95
N GLN A 426 5.83 -24.13 -6.77
CA GLN A 426 6.06 -24.36 -8.20
C GLN A 426 5.04 -23.56 -9.01
N PRO A 427 5.36 -23.16 -10.25
CA PRO A 427 4.39 -22.57 -11.15
C PRO A 427 3.19 -23.52 -11.34
N ASN A 428 1.99 -23.04 -11.06
CA ASN A 428 0.76 -23.82 -11.15
C ASN A 428 -0.47 -22.92 -11.34
N VAL A 429 -1.58 -23.54 -11.77
CA VAL A 429 -2.89 -22.91 -11.83
C VAL A 429 -3.80 -23.67 -10.88
N LEU A 430 -4.30 -22.97 -9.87
CA LEU A 430 -5.09 -23.57 -8.79
C LEU A 430 -6.43 -22.85 -8.68
N ALA A 431 -7.51 -23.60 -8.46
CA ALA A 431 -8.76 -22.97 -8.01
C ALA A 431 -8.57 -22.43 -6.58
N ALA A 432 -9.23 -21.31 -6.28
CA ALA A 432 -9.01 -20.53 -5.07
C ALA A 432 -9.19 -21.33 -3.76
N ASP A 433 -10.06 -22.34 -3.76
CA ASP A 433 -10.42 -23.19 -2.63
C ASP A 433 -9.58 -24.46 -2.48
N THR A 434 -8.74 -24.78 -3.46
CA THR A 434 -7.94 -26.01 -3.39
C THR A 434 -7.08 -25.97 -2.12
N PRO A 435 -6.92 -27.08 -1.39
CA PRO A 435 -6.13 -27.08 -0.15
C PRO A 435 -4.71 -26.52 -0.33
N LEU A 436 -4.14 -26.71 -1.53
CA LEU A 436 -2.85 -26.15 -1.89
C LEU A 436 -2.89 -24.63 -2.06
N CYS A 437 -3.92 -24.08 -2.74
CA CYS A 437 -4.10 -22.64 -2.87
C CYS A 437 -4.34 -21.98 -1.52
N CYS A 438 -5.22 -22.57 -0.68
CA CYS A 438 -5.39 -22.12 0.70
C CYS A 438 -4.03 -22.08 1.40
N ARG A 439 -3.24 -23.16 1.34
CA ARG A 439 -1.91 -23.21 1.97
C ARG A 439 -0.95 -22.10 1.49
N TYR A 440 -1.01 -21.72 0.22
CA TYR A 440 -0.22 -20.63 -0.34
C TYR A 440 -0.70 -19.26 0.16
N LEU A 441 -2.01 -19.02 0.13
CA LEU A 441 -2.65 -17.82 0.67
C LEU A 441 -2.39 -17.67 2.17
N CYS A 442 -2.42 -18.76 2.93
CA CYS A 442 -2.11 -18.82 4.36
C CYS A 442 -0.69 -18.31 4.66
N GLN A 443 0.29 -18.82 3.91
CA GLN A 443 1.68 -18.39 4.08
C GLN A 443 1.89 -16.94 3.66
N PHE A 444 1.23 -16.52 2.58
CA PHE A 444 1.25 -15.13 2.14
C PHE A 444 0.68 -14.21 3.22
N ALA A 445 -0.47 -14.54 3.80
CA ALA A 445 -1.07 -13.80 4.90
C ALA A 445 -0.17 -13.74 6.14
N LEU A 446 0.48 -14.86 6.50
CA LEU A 446 1.47 -14.88 7.59
C LEU A 446 2.68 -13.97 7.29
N MET A 447 3.18 -13.97 6.05
CA MET A 447 4.26 -13.08 5.63
C MET A 447 3.84 -11.61 5.71
N VAL A 448 2.62 -11.27 5.29
CA VAL A 448 2.05 -9.91 5.41
C VAL A 448 1.83 -9.51 6.87
N ALA A 449 1.43 -10.44 7.75
CA ALA A 449 1.19 -10.16 9.17
C ALA A 449 2.49 -9.99 9.97
N VAL A 450 3.53 -10.78 9.66
CA VAL A 450 4.78 -10.82 10.43
C VAL A 450 5.82 -9.86 9.88
N MET A 451 5.99 -9.78 8.56
CA MET A 451 7.14 -9.09 7.96
C MET A 451 7.16 -7.57 8.22
N PRO A 452 6.06 -6.81 8.10
CA PRO A 452 6.03 -5.38 8.45
C PRO A 452 6.28 -5.11 9.93
N MET A 453 5.97 -6.10 10.79
CA MET A 453 6.07 -6.01 12.25
C MET A 453 7.36 -6.63 12.79
N ALA A 454 8.26 -7.09 11.92
CA ALA A 454 9.51 -7.73 12.27
C ALA A 454 10.71 -6.93 11.79
N MET A 455 11.88 -7.19 12.37
CA MET A 455 13.21 -6.75 11.93
C MET A 455 13.39 -6.87 10.41
N LEU A 456 12.73 -7.84 9.77
CA LEU A 456 12.74 -8.04 8.33
C LEU A 456 12.36 -6.78 7.53
N TYR A 457 11.42 -5.97 8.01
CA TYR A 457 11.05 -4.71 7.35
C TYR A 457 12.15 -3.63 7.46
N VAL A 458 12.87 -3.62 8.59
CA VAL A 458 13.99 -2.70 8.85
C VAL A 458 15.24 -3.14 8.09
N MET A 459 15.38 -4.44 7.80
CA MET A 459 16.49 -4.97 7.01
C MET A 459 16.40 -4.59 5.53
N ARG A 460 15.25 -4.16 5.01
CA ARG A 460 15.11 -3.76 3.59
C ARG A 460 16.15 -2.71 3.20
N GLY A 461 16.67 -2.83 1.99
CA GLY A 461 17.76 -2.01 1.49
C GLY A 461 19.13 -2.29 2.13
N SER A 462 19.23 -3.18 3.12
CA SER A 462 20.51 -3.61 3.68
C SER A 462 21.11 -4.80 2.94
N VAL A 463 22.41 -5.02 3.13
CA VAL A 463 23.16 -6.18 2.63
C VAL A 463 22.63 -7.52 3.15
N TRP A 464 21.86 -7.52 4.25
CA TRP A 464 21.35 -8.73 4.90
C TRP A 464 20.03 -9.21 4.32
N PHE A 465 19.21 -8.31 3.76
CA PHE A 465 17.88 -8.66 3.29
C PHE A 465 17.87 -9.66 2.11
N PRO A 466 18.78 -9.55 1.11
CA PRO A 466 18.95 -10.61 0.10
C PRO A 466 19.18 -12.00 0.70
N TRP A 467 19.86 -12.11 1.85
CA TRP A 467 20.05 -13.41 2.51
C TRP A 467 18.74 -13.99 3.05
N VAL A 468 17.90 -13.15 3.65
CA VAL A 468 16.57 -13.57 4.11
C VAL A 468 15.72 -14.04 2.93
N LEU A 469 15.72 -13.29 1.82
CA LEU A 469 14.99 -13.68 0.61
C LEU A 469 15.46 -15.02 0.05
N ARG A 470 16.78 -15.29 0.06
CA ARG A 470 17.33 -16.61 -0.30
C ARG A 470 16.88 -17.72 0.65
N LEU A 471 16.79 -17.45 1.95
CA LEU A 471 16.24 -18.41 2.92
C LEU A 471 14.75 -18.67 2.68
N LEU A 472 14.00 -17.68 2.20
CA LEU A 472 12.62 -17.84 1.74
C LEU A 472 12.52 -18.51 0.35
N GLY A 473 13.65 -18.79 -0.30
CA GLY A 473 13.75 -19.57 -1.54
C GLY A 473 13.93 -18.75 -2.82
N MET A 474 13.98 -17.42 -2.71
CA MET A 474 14.25 -16.53 -3.85
C MET A 474 15.67 -16.70 -4.37
N ARG A 475 15.86 -16.62 -5.69
CA ARG A 475 17.19 -16.51 -6.29
C ARG A 475 17.58 -15.04 -6.36
N VAL A 476 18.56 -14.63 -5.57
CA VAL A 476 19.07 -13.26 -5.58
C VAL A 476 20.57 -13.30 -5.84
N GLY A 477 21.02 -12.57 -6.86
CA GLY A 477 22.43 -12.41 -7.19
C GLY A 477 23.25 -11.69 -6.13
N SER A 478 24.56 -11.74 -6.29
CA SER A 478 25.53 -11.02 -5.51
C SER A 478 25.40 -9.50 -5.68
N ASN A 479 25.72 -8.76 -4.63
CA ASN A 479 25.69 -7.30 -4.58
C ASN A 479 24.33 -6.62 -4.86
N SER A 480 23.24 -7.36 -5.06
CA SER A 480 21.93 -6.77 -5.36
C SER A 480 21.28 -6.06 -4.15
N PHE A 481 20.89 -4.81 -4.34
CA PHE A 481 20.12 -3.99 -3.40
C PHE A 481 18.63 -4.29 -3.56
N VAL A 482 17.95 -4.66 -2.47
CA VAL A 482 16.50 -4.96 -2.48
C VAL A 482 15.80 -4.25 -1.33
N ASP A 483 14.93 -3.30 -1.65
CA ASP A 483 14.17 -2.48 -0.68
C ASP A 483 12.65 -2.73 -0.74
N THR A 484 12.25 -3.84 -1.36
CA THR A 484 10.83 -4.23 -1.45
C THR A 484 10.51 -5.53 -0.73
N VAL A 485 9.29 -5.58 -0.22
CA VAL A 485 8.67 -6.74 0.43
C VAL A 485 7.50 -7.29 -0.38
N GLN A 486 7.15 -6.65 -1.50
CA GLN A 486 6.04 -7.05 -2.37
C GLN A 486 6.48 -8.17 -3.31
N ILE A 487 6.85 -9.30 -2.72
CA ILE A 487 7.29 -10.53 -3.38
C ILE A 487 6.49 -11.69 -2.77
N PRO A 488 5.23 -11.91 -3.20
CA PRO A 488 4.30 -12.83 -2.53
C PRO A 488 4.86 -14.26 -2.42
N GLU A 489 5.32 -14.83 -3.54
CA GLU A 489 5.94 -16.15 -3.59
C GLU A 489 7.43 -16.02 -3.91
N CYS A 490 8.25 -15.85 -2.88
CA CYS A 490 9.70 -15.69 -3.01
C CYS A 490 10.37 -16.78 -3.90
N ASP A 491 9.89 -18.03 -3.85
CA ASP A 491 10.39 -19.15 -4.67
C ASP A 491 10.26 -18.93 -6.18
N LEU A 492 9.28 -18.11 -6.60
CA LEU A 492 8.97 -17.85 -8.00
C LEU A 492 9.67 -16.59 -8.52
N ALA A 493 10.36 -15.83 -7.66
CA ALA A 493 11.09 -14.64 -8.05
C ALA A 493 12.60 -14.91 -8.20
N SER A 494 13.19 -14.30 -9.23
CA SER A 494 14.62 -14.37 -9.50
C SER A 494 15.17 -12.99 -9.87
N VAL A 495 16.25 -12.59 -9.23
CA VAL A 495 16.97 -11.33 -9.43
C VAL A 495 18.45 -11.64 -9.64
N GLY A 496 19.03 -11.12 -10.72
CA GLY A 496 20.44 -11.29 -11.09
C GLY A 496 21.41 -10.53 -10.19
N ASP A 497 22.68 -10.51 -10.60
CA ASP A 497 23.76 -9.80 -9.93
C ASP A 497 23.65 -8.28 -10.13
N ASP A 498 24.18 -7.50 -9.18
CA ASP A 498 24.28 -6.03 -9.27
C ASP A 498 22.95 -5.30 -9.59
N CYS A 499 21.83 -5.81 -9.07
CA CYS A 499 20.53 -5.18 -9.29
C CYS A 499 20.22 -4.11 -8.25
N SER A 500 19.45 -3.09 -8.63
CA SER A 500 18.88 -2.08 -7.74
C SER A 500 17.35 -2.17 -7.77
N ILE A 501 16.76 -2.88 -6.81
CA ILE A 501 15.32 -3.03 -6.64
C ILE A 501 14.83 -2.07 -5.56
N ASN A 502 14.24 -0.94 -5.96
CA ASN A 502 13.82 0.12 -5.06
C ASN A 502 12.54 -0.21 -4.27
N ALA A 503 12.18 0.65 -3.32
CA ALA A 503 10.97 0.53 -2.51
C ALA A 503 9.69 0.39 -3.36
N LEU A 504 8.69 -0.30 -2.81
CA LEU A 504 7.36 -0.44 -3.42
C LEU A 504 7.35 -1.12 -4.81
N VAL A 505 8.48 -1.68 -5.26
CA VAL A 505 8.49 -2.51 -6.47
C VAL A 505 7.72 -3.79 -6.20
N THR A 506 6.74 -4.12 -7.03
CA THR A 506 6.02 -5.38 -6.96
C THR A 506 6.62 -6.38 -7.93
N LEU A 507 7.17 -7.48 -7.40
CA LEU A 507 7.51 -8.66 -8.19
C LEU A 507 6.31 -9.61 -8.16
N GLY A 508 5.41 -9.45 -9.12
CA GLY A 508 4.17 -10.21 -9.20
C GLY A 508 4.43 -11.66 -9.58
N THR A 509 4.09 -12.56 -8.66
CA THR A 509 4.30 -14.01 -8.81
C THR A 509 2.98 -14.78 -8.99
N HIS A 510 1.85 -14.11 -8.87
CA HIS A 510 0.55 -14.68 -9.22
C HIS A 510 -0.43 -13.64 -9.77
N THR A 511 -1.49 -14.14 -10.39
CA THR A 511 -2.68 -13.37 -10.78
C THR A 511 -3.93 -14.15 -10.40
N ALA A 512 -4.91 -13.46 -9.81
CA ALA A 512 -6.28 -13.96 -9.67
C ALA A 512 -7.06 -13.60 -10.94
N GLU A 513 -7.42 -14.59 -11.76
CA GLU A 513 -8.17 -14.41 -13.00
C GLU A 513 -9.30 -15.44 -13.02
N ASP A 514 -10.55 -15.03 -13.25
CA ASP A 514 -11.71 -15.93 -13.44
C ASP A 514 -11.91 -17.00 -12.33
N GLY A 515 -11.63 -16.65 -11.06
CA GLY A 515 -11.76 -17.58 -9.92
C GLY A 515 -10.60 -18.57 -9.75
N VAL A 516 -9.53 -18.43 -10.55
CA VAL A 516 -8.31 -19.23 -10.43
C VAL A 516 -7.09 -18.36 -10.10
N MET A 517 -6.22 -18.91 -9.25
CA MET A 517 -4.92 -18.35 -8.92
C MET A 517 -3.87 -18.98 -9.84
N LYS A 518 -3.27 -18.15 -10.71
CA LYS A 518 -2.18 -18.56 -11.61
C LYS A 518 -0.86 -18.10 -11.02
N TYR A 519 -0.09 -19.02 -10.45
CA TYR A 519 1.24 -18.79 -9.91
C TYR A 519 2.28 -19.02 -11.01
N ALA A 520 3.15 -18.03 -11.24
CA ALA A 520 4.13 -18.08 -12.31
C ALA A 520 5.40 -17.29 -11.98
N PRO A 521 6.56 -17.67 -12.55
CA PRO A 521 7.83 -17.08 -12.18
C PRO A 521 8.02 -15.68 -12.77
N VAL A 522 8.83 -14.86 -12.10
CA VAL A 522 9.32 -13.58 -12.59
C VAL A 522 10.85 -13.58 -12.58
N THR A 523 11.45 -13.11 -13.68
CA THR A 523 12.92 -13.12 -13.85
C THR A 523 13.45 -11.74 -14.18
N VAL A 524 14.38 -11.29 -13.34
CA VAL A 524 15.14 -10.06 -13.50
C VAL A 524 16.60 -10.44 -13.75
N GLY A 525 17.15 -9.99 -14.89
CA GLY A 525 18.55 -10.21 -15.27
C GLY A 525 19.55 -9.41 -14.43
N ASP A 526 20.81 -9.38 -14.83
CA ASP A 526 21.87 -8.70 -14.08
C ASP A 526 21.86 -7.19 -14.34
N ARG A 527 22.39 -6.38 -13.42
CA ARG A 527 22.52 -4.92 -13.56
C ARG A 527 21.19 -4.24 -13.92
N VAL A 528 20.08 -4.75 -13.37
CA VAL A 528 18.76 -4.17 -13.60
C VAL A 528 18.41 -3.18 -12.49
N THR A 529 17.91 -2.02 -12.89
CA THR A 529 17.38 -1.02 -11.95
C THR A 529 15.85 -0.93 -12.09
N LEU A 530 15.13 -1.36 -11.06
CA LEU A 530 13.68 -1.19 -10.94
C LEU A 530 13.40 -0.02 -10.00
N MET A 531 12.75 1.02 -10.52
CA MET A 531 12.47 2.25 -9.79
C MET A 531 11.22 2.10 -8.90
N VAL A 532 11.06 3.04 -7.97
CA VAL A 532 10.02 2.97 -6.93
C VAL A 532 8.63 2.74 -7.54
N GLY A 533 7.89 1.78 -6.98
CA GLY A 533 6.51 1.49 -7.39
C GLY A 533 6.37 0.74 -8.72
N ALA A 534 7.47 0.35 -9.40
CA ALA A 534 7.38 -0.42 -10.63
C ALA A 534 6.70 -1.79 -10.38
N VAL A 535 5.81 -2.20 -11.28
CA VAL A 535 5.07 -3.46 -11.20
C VAL A 535 5.54 -4.40 -12.29
N ILE A 536 6.04 -5.57 -11.91
CA ILE A 536 6.48 -6.60 -12.84
C ILE A 536 5.49 -7.77 -12.76
N ALA A 537 4.67 -7.94 -13.80
CA ALA A 537 3.65 -8.98 -13.82
C ALA A 537 4.27 -10.40 -13.92
N PRO A 538 3.53 -11.47 -13.57
CA PRO A 538 4.04 -12.83 -13.67
C PRO A 538 4.44 -13.19 -15.09
N THR A 539 5.40 -14.12 -15.23
CA THR A 539 6.02 -14.56 -16.50
C THR A 539 6.85 -13.50 -17.24
N ALA A 540 6.90 -12.25 -16.77
CA ALA A 540 7.74 -11.22 -17.35
C ALA A 540 9.23 -11.54 -17.18
N ARG A 541 10.04 -11.15 -18.17
CA ARG A 541 11.49 -11.31 -18.17
C ARG A 541 12.17 -9.97 -18.46
N ILE A 542 12.92 -9.47 -17.50
CA ILE A 542 13.66 -8.22 -17.61
C ILE A 542 15.09 -8.54 -18.04
N GLY A 543 15.49 -8.11 -19.24
CA GLY A 543 16.83 -8.33 -19.75
C GLY A 543 17.91 -7.62 -18.91
N THR A 544 19.13 -8.12 -19.00
CA THR A 544 20.31 -7.57 -18.32
C THR A 544 20.55 -6.10 -18.69
N GLY A 545 20.90 -5.25 -17.71
CA GLY A 545 21.17 -3.83 -17.92
C GLY A 545 19.93 -2.98 -18.18
N CYS A 546 18.72 -3.50 -17.94
CA CYS A 546 17.49 -2.75 -18.14
C CYS A 546 17.23 -1.76 -17.00
N SER A 547 16.48 -0.70 -17.31
CA SER A 547 15.84 0.12 -16.28
C SER A 547 14.33 0.23 -16.50
N VAL A 548 13.57 0.11 -15.41
CA VAL A 548 12.11 0.30 -15.42
C VAL A 548 11.78 1.50 -14.53
N ALA A 549 11.18 2.54 -15.11
CA ALA A 549 10.90 3.81 -14.44
C ALA A 549 9.86 3.68 -13.32
N ALA A 550 9.75 4.72 -12.48
CA ALA A 550 8.84 4.72 -11.34
C ALA A 550 7.39 4.55 -11.79
N MET A 551 6.64 3.70 -11.08
CA MET A 551 5.24 3.34 -11.39
C MET A 551 5.02 2.72 -12.78
N ALA A 552 6.09 2.35 -13.50
CA ALA A 552 5.95 1.65 -14.77
C ALA A 552 5.48 0.21 -14.54
N SER A 553 4.70 -0.33 -15.49
CA SER A 553 4.11 -1.66 -15.37
C SER A 553 4.49 -2.52 -16.58
N VAL A 554 5.15 -3.65 -16.31
CA VAL A 554 5.56 -4.64 -17.30
C VAL A 554 4.51 -5.72 -17.38
N SER A 555 3.99 -5.96 -18.58
CA SER A 555 2.84 -6.84 -18.79
C SER A 555 3.22 -8.32 -18.66
N LYS A 556 2.19 -9.16 -18.46
CA LYS A 556 2.34 -10.62 -18.36
C LYS A 556 3.04 -11.17 -19.62
N GLY A 557 4.11 -11.92 -19.41
CA GLY A 557 4.88 -12.59 -20.48
C GLY A 557 5.76 -11.67 -21.30
N GLU A 558 5.76 -10.36 -21.02
CA GLU A 558 6.57 -9.38 -21.72
C GLU A 558 8.06 -9.61 -21.46
N ARG A 559 8.88 -9.43 -22.51
CA ARG A 559 10.33 -9.62 -22.46
C ARG A 559 11.00 -8.32 -22.84
N LEU A 560 11.67 -7.69 -21.87
CA LEU A 560 12.41 -6.46 -22.10
C LEU A 560 13.79 -6.80 -22.63
N ALA A 561 14.16 -6.21 -23.78
CA ALA A 561 15.46 -6.41 -24.40
C ALA A 561 16.59 -5.87 -23.53
N GLU A 562 17.78 -6.49 -23.56
CA GLU A 562 18.91 -6.07 -22.75
C GLU A 562 19.34 -4.62 -23.00
N ARG A 563 19.85 -3.94 -21.95
CA ARG A 563 20.37 -2.56 -22.00
C ARG A 563 19.37 -1.56 -22.58
N THR A 564 18.11 -1.67 -22.16
CA THR A 564 17.04 -0.76 -22.58
C THR A 564 16.31 -0.14 -21.39
N HIS A 565 15.73 1.03 -21.62
CA HIS A 565 15.05 1.81 -20.59
C HIS A 565 13.57 1.89 -20.92
N TRP A 566 12.72 1.70 -19.91
CA TRP A 566 11.28 1.55 -20.08
C TRP A 566 10.52 2.44 -19.10
N ALA A 567 9.44 3.05 -19.57
CA ALA A 567 8.56 3.87 -18.74
C ALA A 567 7.09 3.72 -19.16
N GLY A 568 6.18 4.05 -18.24
CA GLY A 568 4.74 3.98 -18.47
C GLY A 568 4.10 2.66 -18.04
N MET A 569 2.77 2.65 -17.93
CA MET A 569 2.00 1.48 -17.45
C MET A 569 1.77 0.42 -18.54
N SER A 570 1.87 0.81 -19.80
CA SER A 570 2.22 -0.09 -20.88
C SER A 570 3.62 0.33 -21.28
N VAL A 571 4.63 -0.37 -20.75
CA VAL A 571 6.01 0.06 -20.87
C VAL A 571 6.39 0.34 -22.32
N GLN A 572 6.90 1.55 -22.55
CA GLN A 572 7.47 1.97 -23.82
C GLN A 572 8.95 2.20 -23.64
N ARG A 573 9.72 1.85 -24.67
CA ARG A 573 11.15 2.11 -24.67
C ARG A 573 11.39 3.62 -24.72
N VAL A 574 12.18 4.11 -23.77
CA VAL A 574 12.57 5.51 -23.65
C VAL A 574 14.09 5.65 -23.77
N ALA A 575 14.56 6.89 -23.93
CA ALA A 575 15.98 7.18 -23.84
C ALA A 575 16.50 6.93 -22.42
N ALA A 576 17.79 6.61 -22.30
CA ALA A 576 18.44 6.44 -21.00
C ALA A 576 18.22 7.70 -20.13
N PRO A 577 17.72 7.54 -18.89
CA PRO A 577 17.57 8.64 -17.96
C PRO A 577 18.94 9.28 -17.67
N ALA A 578 18.96 10.59 -17.42
CA ALA A 578 20.20 11.35 -17.31
C ALA A 578 21.16 10.81 -16.23
N ILE A 579 20.63 10.28 -15.12
CA ILE A 579 21.42 9.64 -14.06
C ILE A 579 22.17 8.40 -14.54
N MET A 580 21.56 7.56 -15.40
CA MET A 580 22.20 6.34 -15.91
C MET A 580 23.26 6.61 -16.98
N ARG A 581 23.35 7.84 -17.50
CA ARG A 581 24.44 8.23 -18.40
C ARG A 581 25.77 8.47 -17.67
N VAL A 582 25.75 8.56 -16.35
CA VAL A 582 26.94 8.78 -15.53
C VAL A 582 27.76 7.50 -15.37
N SER A 583 27.15 6.31 -15.49
CA SER A 583 27.83 5.01 -15.34
C SER A 583 28.55 4.51 -16.60
N ASP A 584 28.21 5.03 -17.80
CA ASP A 584 28.90 4.68 -19.06
C ASP A 584 30.17 5.52 -19.33
N GLY A 585 30.51 6.46 -18.44
CA GLY A 585 31.76 7.24 -18.50
C GLY A 585 32.91 6.47 -17.87
N GLY A 586 33.76 5.87 -18.70
CA GLY A 586 34.94 5.09 -18.28
C GLY A 586 35.86 5.82 -17.30
N GLU A 587 36.55 5.01 -16.48
CA GLU A 587 37.67 5.33 -15.58
C GLU A 587 38.18 6.77 -15.64
N GLY A 588 37.45 7.66 -14.98
CA GLY A 588 37.81 9.06 -14.85
C GLY A 588 37.18 9.56 -13.57
N ALA A 589 37.97 9.60 -12.50
CA ALA A 589 37.57 10.09 -11.20
C ALA A 589 37.09 11.55 -11.30
N HIS A 590 35.80 11.76 -11.56
CA HIS A 590 35.14 13.02 -11.24
C HIS A 590 34.75 12.97 -9.77
N LYS A 591 35.69 13.41 -8.93
CA LYS A 591 35.37 13.97 -7.62
C LYS A 591 34.15 14.88 -7.79
N VAL A 592 33.02 14.48 -7.22
CA VAL A 592 31.97 15.43 -6.90
C VAL A 592 32.60 16.40 -5.91
N GLU A 593 32.95 17.60 -6.38
CA GLU A 593 33.28 18.69 -5.48
C GLU A 593 32.07 18.90 -4.58
N MET A 594 32.23 18.58 -3.29
CA MET A 594 31.41 19.19 -2.26
C MET A 594 31.73 20.68 -2.29
N THR A 595 31.02 21.43 -3.13
CA THR A 595 30.95 22.88 -2.97
C THR A 595 30.21 23.14 -1.66
N GLU A 596 30.97 23.39 -0.61
CA GLU A 596 30.51 24.13 0.55
C GLU A 596 29.83 25.42 0.05
N PHE A 597 28.54 25.56 0.32
CA PHE A 597 27.87 26.86 0.26
C PHE A 597 26.98 27.01 1.48
N HIS A 598 27.32 28.05 2.24
CA HIS A 598 26.77 28.48 3.53
C HIS A 598 25.25 28.56 3.61
#